data_AF-A0AAX4K7D5-F1
#
_entry.id   AF-A0AAX4K7D5-F1
#
_cell.length_a   1.000
_cell.length_b   1.000
_cell.length_c   1.000
_cell.angle_alpha   90.00
_cell.angle_beta   90.00
_cell.angle_gamma   90.00
#
_symmetry.space_group_name_H-M   'P 1'
#
loop_
_entity.id
_entity.type
_entity.pdbx_description
1 polymer ?
#
loop_
_entity_poly.entity_id
_entity_poly.type
_entity_poly.pdbx_seq_one_letter_code
_entity_poly.pdbx_strand_id
1 'polypeptide(L)'
;MAAPANLNIINSVPGSTPTAPAYQYNVKMTCTGCSGAINRVLGKNIQAPNAYHISLPTQTVLVWGPSLPPFDEVTSKIAKTGKTINSQELVQDATRIPSIEA
;
A
#
# COMPACT_ATOMS: atom_id res chain seq x y z
N MET A 1 -19.70 9.99 11.99
CA MET A 1 -18.56 10.94 11.89
C MET A 1 -17.55 10.30 10.95
N ALA A 2 -17.59 10.65 9.65
CA ALA A 2 -16.63 10.17 8.68
C ALA A 2 -15.38 11.06 8.79
N ALA A 3 -14.24 10.49 9.17
CA ALA A 3 -12.97 11.20 9.18
C ALA A 3 -12.73 11.82 7.79
N PRO A 4 -12.22 13.05 7.69
CA PRO A 4 -11.95 13.67 6.41
C PRO A 4 -10.96 12.78 5.65
N ALA A 5 -11.37 12.24 4.50
CA ALA A 5 -10.47 11.51 3.63
C ALA A 5 -9.31 12.45 3.27
N ASN A 6 -8.18 12.26 3.95
CA ASN A 6 -6.98 13.03 3.72
C ASN A 6 -6.58 12.76 2.27
N LEU A 7 -6.59 13.77 1.40
CA LEU A 7 -6.31 13.65 -0.06
C LEU A 7 -4.94 13.03 -0.37
N ASN A 8 -4.12 12.85 0.66
CA ASN A 8 -2.79 12.28 0.62
C ASN A 8 -2.72 10.80 1.06
N ILE A 9 -3.84 10.20 1.48
CA ILE A 9 -3.94 8.81 1.92
C ILE A 9 -4.98 8.07 1.07
N ILE A 10 -4.65 6.88 0.60
CA ILE A 10 -5.52 6.06 -0.24
C ILE A 10 -5.69 4.70 0.43
N ASN A 11 -6.94 4.38 0.76
CA ASN A 11 -7.35 3.07 1.28
C ASN A 11 -8.19 2.35 0.23
N SER A 12 -7.77 1.15 -0.17
CA SER A 12 -8.56 0.35 -1.13
C SER A 12 -9.84 -0.20 -0.52
N VAL A 13 -9.80 -0.56 0.77
CA VAL A 13 -10.95 -1.05 1.54
C VAL A 13 -11.04 -0.24 2.84
N PRO A 14 -11.98 0.73 2.93
CA PRO A 14 -12.16 1.55 4.12
C PRO A 14 -12.49 0.69 5.34
N GLY A 15 -11.79 0.90 6.46
CA GLY A 15 -12.00 0.14 7.70
C GLY A 15 -11.41 -1.27 7.71
N SER A 16 -10.68 -1.67 6.66
CA SER A 16 -9.89 -2.91 6.71
C SER A 16 -8.66 -2.73 7.60
N THR A 17 -8.47 -3.66 8.52
CA THR A 17 -7.26 -3.73 9.34
C THR A 17 -6.17 -4.48 8.57
N PRO A 18 -4.92 -4.04 8.64
CA PRO A 18 -3.83 -4.73 8.01
C PRO A 18 -3.54 -6.03 8.78
N THR A 19 -3.53 -7.14 8.04
CA THR A 19 -3.36 -8.50 8.56
C THR A 19 -2.12 -9.12 7.95
N ALA A 20 -1.44 -9.99 8.66
CA ALA A 20 -0.34 -10.75 8.08
C ALA A 20 -0.86 -11.86 7.13
N PRO A 21 -0.13 -12.18 6.04
CA PRO A 21 1.08 -11.53 5.55
C PRO A 21 0.78 -10.14 4.95
N ALA A 22 1.71 -9.21 5.14
CA ALA A 22 1.64 -7.85 4.61
C ALA A 22 2.97 -7.47 3.94
N TYR A 23 2.91 -6.61 2.92
CA TYR A 23 4.07 -6.10 2.21
C TYR A 23 4.15 -4.60 2.44
N GLN A 24 5.27 -4.16 3.02
CA GLN A 24 5.54 -2.77 3.26
C GLN A 24 6.57 -2.29 2.25
N TYR A 25 6.27 -1.18 1.59
CA TYR A 25 7.17 -0.52 0.66
C TYR A 25 7.32 0.95 1.05
N ASN A 26 8.55 1.42 1.11
CA ASN A 26 8.87 2.83 1.16
C ASN A 26 9.17 3.28 -0.28
N VAL A 27 8.29 4.11 -0.84
CA VAL A 27 8.36 4.53 -2.25
C VAL A 27 8.41 6.04 -2.31
N LYS A 28 9.41 6.59 -3.00
CA LYS A 28 9.58 8.04 -3.16
C LYS A 28 8.44 8.63 -3.99
N MET A 29 7.45 9.17 -3.30
CA MET A 29 6.29 9.85 -3.87
C MET A 29 6.39 11.34 -3.56
N THR A 30 6.59 12.17 -4.58
CA THR A 30 6.77 13.63 -4.41
C THR A 30 5.48 14.43 -4.58
N CYS A 31 4.39 13.77 -4.99
CA CYS A 31 3.17 14.43 -5.44
C CYS A 31 1.94 13.53 -5.30
N THR A 32 0.73 14.10 -5.18
CA THR A 32 -0.53 13.34 -5.16
C THR A 32 -0.76 12.54 -6.45
N GLY A 33 -0.29 13.03 -7.60
CA GLY A 33 -0.30 12.27 -8.85
C GLY A 33 0.61 11.03 -8.80
N CYS A 34 1.65 11.05 -7.97
CA CYS A 34 2.64 9.99 -7.83
C CYS A 34 2.05 8.82 -7.03
N SER A 35 1.35 9.10 -5.93
CA SER A 35 0.57 8.11 -5.18
C SER A 35 -0.62 7.59 -6.00
N GLY A 36 -1.26 8.45 -6.78
CA GLY A 36 -2.34 8.05 -7.71
C GLY A 36 -1.89 7.07 -8.80
N ALA A 37 -0.67 7.19 -9.33
CA ALA A 37 -0.12 6.25 -10.29
C ALA A 37 0.09 4.85 -9.68
N ILE A 38 0.60 4.79 -8.45
CA ILE A 38 0.75 3.53 -7.70
C ILE A 38 -0.62 2.93 -7.40
N ASN A 39 -1.58 3.73 -6.94
CA ASN A 39 -2.95 3.28 -6.71
C ASN A 39 -3.59 2.67 -7.97
N ARG A 40 -3.41 3.28 -9.14
CA ARG A 40 -3.93 2.74 -10.41
C ARG A 40 -3.36 1.37 -10.76
N VAL A 41 -2.09 1.12 -10.47
CA VAL A 41 -1.47 -0.17 -10.72
C VAL A 41 -1.91 -1.17 -9.66
N LEU A 42 -1.83 -0.82 -8.37
CA LEU A 42 -2.24 -1.71 -7.29
C LEU A 42 -3.73 -2.06 -7.35
N GLY A 43 -4.63 -1.11 -7.62
CA GLY A 43 -6.06 -1.36 -7.74
C GLY A 43 -6.46 -2.31 -8.88
N LYS A 44 -5.59 -2.52 -9.87
CA LYS A 44 -5.79 -3.54 -10.92
C LYS A 44 -5.26 -4.92 -10.55
N ASN A 45 -4.30 -4.99 -9.61
CA ASN A 45 -3.61 -6.23 -9.24
C ASN A 45 -4.07 -6.77 -7.89
N ILE A 46 -4.50 -5.88 -7.00
CA ILE A 46 -4.96 -6.18 -5.65
C ILE A 46 -6.47 -5.96 -5.63
N GLN A 47 -7.20 -7.06 -5.59
CA GLN A 47 -8.66 -7.09 -5.52
C GLN A 47 -9.07 -7.65 -4.16
N ALA A 48 -10.30 -7.33 -3.73
CA ALA A 48 -10.90 -7.95 -2.56
C ALA A 48 -10.85 -9.49 -2.70
N PRO A 49 -10.45 -10.24 -1.66
CA PRO A 49 -10.37 -9.86 -0.24
C PRO A 49 -9.07 -9.17 0.21
N ASN A 50 -8.12 -8.90 -0.69
CA ASN A 50 -6.89 -8.19 -0.36
C ASN A 50 -7.13 -6.67 -0.34
N ALA A 51 -6.34 -5.97 0.48
CA ALA A 51 -6.40 -4.53 0.62
C ALA A 51 -5.00 -3.90 0.58
N TYR A 52 -4.98 -2.60 0.35
CA TYR A 52 -3.76 -1.81 0.38
C TYR A 52 -4.03 -0.39 0.87
N HIS A 53 -2.98 0.20 1.42
CA HIS A 53 -2.91 1.56 1.94
C HIS A 53 -1.72 2.26 1.31
N ILE A 54 -1.94 3.45 0.77
CA ILE A 54 -0.87 4.30 0.24
C ILE A 54 -0.92 5.61 1.00
N SER A 55 0.19 5.98 1.63
CA SER A 55 0.34 7.22 2.37
C SER A 55 1.44 8.05 1.74
N LEU A 56 1.05 9.18 1.16
CA LEU A 56 1.97 10.19 0.64
C LEU A 56 2.84 10.84 1.75
N PRO A 57 2.33 11.21 2.95
CA PRO A 57 3.14 11.91 3.95
C PRO A 57 4.27 11.03 4.50
N THR A 58 4.00 9.74 4.71
CA THR A 58 5.01 8.76 5.17
C THR A 58 5.71 8.06 4.02
N GLN A 59 5.35 8.38 2.77
CA GLN A 59 5.85 7.74 1.55
C GLN A 59 5.78 6.20 1.61
N THR A 60 4.76 5.67 2.28
CA THR A 60 4.63 4.24 2.57
C THR A 60 3.46 3.64 1.81
N VAL A 61 3.68 2.45 1.27
CA VAL A 61 2.67 1.62 0.62
C VAL A 61 2.62 0.31 1.38
N LEU A 62 1.46 -0.03 1.92
CA LEU A 62 1.22 -1.26 2.64
C LEU A 62 0.19 -2.08 1.86
N VAL A 63 0.45 -3.35 1.64
CA VAL A 63 -0.45 -4.28 0.93
C VAL A 63 -0.65 -5.49 1.82
N TRP A 64 -1.88 -5.92 2.06
CA TRP A 64 -2.18 -7.04 2.95
C TRP A 64 -3.39 -7.84 2.47
N GLY A 65 -3.50 -9.08 2.93
CA GLY A 65 -4.68 -9.89 2.67
C GLY A 65 -4.43 -11.39 2.71
N PRO A 66 -5.51 -12.18 2.68
CA PRO A 66 -5.41 -13.63 2.78
C PRO A 66 -4.88 -14.30 1.49
N SER A 67 -4.92 -13.61 0.35
CA SER A 67 -4.55 -14.16 -0.95
C SER A 67 -3.67 -13.19 -1.74
N LEU A 68 -2.57 -12.75 -1.13
CA LEU A 68 -1.65 -11.80 -1.77
C LEU A 68 -0.94 -12.41 -2.99
N PRO A 69 -0.72 -11.61 -4.06
CA PRO A 69 0.21 -12.00 -5.11
C PRO A 69 1.62 -12.20 -4.55
N PRO A 70 2.50 -12.91 -5.28
CA PRO A 70 3.89 -13.04 -4.86
C PRO A 70 4.56 -11.67 -4.73
N PHE A 71 5.40 -11.51 -3.70
CA PHE A 71 6.08 -10.26 -3.36
C PHE A 71 6.87 -9.66 -4.53
N ASP A 72 7.53 -10.51 -5.32
CA ASP A 72 8.28 -10.08 -6.52
C ASP A 72 7.37 -9.47 -7.59
N GLU A 73 6.17 -10.04 -7.77
CA GLU A 73 5.20 -9.50 -8.72
C GLU A 73 4.74 -8.11 -8.27
N VAL A 74 4.35 -7.96 -6.99
CA VAL A 74 3.92 -6.66 -6.44
C VAL A 74 5.04 -5.63 -6.58
N THR A 75 6.27 -6.00 -6.22
CA THR A 75 7.46 -5.16 -6.36
C THR A 75 7.66 -4.73 -7.81
N SER A 76 7.59 -5.65 -8.76
CA SER A 76 7.70 -5.37 -10.19
C SER A 76 6.58 -4.46 -10.69
N LYS A 77 5.35 -4.60 -10.19
CA LYS A 77 4.24 -3.71 -10.52
C LYS A 77 4.49 -2.29 -9.99
N ILE A 78 4.98 -2.14 -8.76
CA ILE A 78 5.32 -0.83 -8.19
C ILE A 78 6.50 -0.22 -8.97
N ALA A 79 7.55 -0.97 -9.27
CA ALA A 79 8.70 -0.50 -10.05
C ALA A 79 8.30 0.00 -11.46
N LYS A 80 7.32 -0.66 -12.11
CA LYS A 80 6.75 -0.21 -13.40
C LYS A 80 6.11 1.19 -13.35
N THR A 81 5.77 1.71 -12.17
CA THR A 81 5.28 3.09 -12.04
C THR A 81 6.38 4.14 -12.20
N GLY A 82 7.65 3.72 -12.37
CA GLY A 82 8.79 4.60 -12.50
C GLY A 82 9.16 5.31 -11.19
N LYS A 83 8.78 4.72 -10.04
CA LYS A 83 9.03 5.29 -8.72
C LYS A 83 10.18 4.55 -8.04
N THR A 84 11.02 5.29 -7.33
CA THR A 84 12.13 4.73 -6.55
C THR A 84 11.58 4.06 -5.30
N ILE A 85 11.81 2.75 -5.17
CA ILE A 85 11.53 2.01 -3.94
C ILE A 85 12.79 2.12 -3.07
N ASN A 86 12.70 2.85 -1.95
CA ASN A 86 13.80 3.00 -1.01
C ASN A 86 13.95 1.76 -0.13
N SER A 87 12.82 1.13 0.22
CA SER A 87 12.80 -0.04 1.10
C SER A 87 11.59 -0.90 0.78
N GLN A 88 11.74 -2.21 0.93
CA GLN A 88 10.68 -3.17 0.74
C GLN A 88 10.85 -4.31 1.75
N GLU A 89 9.78 -4.64 2.46
CA GLU A 89 9.78 -5.63 3.53
C GLU A 89 8.53 -6.48 3.46
N LEU A 90 8.71 -7.78 3.67
CA LEU A 90 7.64 -8.76 3.75
C LEU A 90 7.38 -9.04 5.24
N VAL A 91 6.27 -8.51 5.74
CA VAL A 91 5.82 -8.61 7.12
C VAL A 91 4.94 -9.85 7.27
N GLN A 92 5.50 -10.94 7.78
CA GLN A 92 4.75 -12.18 8.08
C GLN A 92 4.08 -12.15 9.45
N ASP A 93 4.49 -11.22 10.32
CA ASP A 93 4.01 -11.12 11.69
C ASP A 93 3.06 -9.93 11.86
N ALA A 94 1.88 -10.17 12.41
CA ALA A 94 0.88 -9.12 12.67
C ALA A 94 1.41 -8.02 13.62
N THR A 95 2.40 -8.33 14.45
CA THR A 95 2.99 -7.40 15.44
C THR A 95 3.90 -6.34 14.82
N ARG A 96 4.39 -6.54 13.59
CA ARG A 96 5.29 -5.60 12.88
C ARG A 96 4.57 -4.67 11.90
N ILE A 97 3.26 -4.81 11.79
CA ILE A 97 2.47 -4.04 10.85
C ILE A 97 2.36 -2.59 11.38
N PRO A 98 2.78 -1.57 10.60
CA PRO A 98 2.63 -0.18 11.03
C PRO A 98 1.15 0.14 11.15
N SER A 99 0.77 0.80 12.25
CA SER A 99 -0.60 1.28 12.45
C SER A 99 -0.94 2.26 11.33
N ILE A 100 -1.85 1.86 10.43
CA ILE A 100 -2.45 2.76 9.44
C ILE A 100 -3.45 3.65 10.17
N GLU A 101 -2.96 4.73 10.78
CA GLU A 101 -3.84 5.80 11.25
C GLU A 101 -4.53 6.42 10.03
N ALA A 102 -5.87 6.42 10.06
CA ALA A 102 -6.74 6.90 8.99
C ALA A 102 -6.74 8.42 8.86
#